data_AF-A0A832FTR9-F1
#
_entry.id   AF-A0A832FTR9-F1
#
_cell.length_a   1.000
_cell.length_b   1.000
_cell.length_c   1.000
_cell.angle_alpha   90.00
_cell.angle_beta   90.00
_cell.angle_gamma   90.00
#
_symmetry.space_group_name_H-M   'P 1'
#
loop_
_entity.id
_entity.type
_entity.pdbx_description
1 polymer ?
#
loop_
_entity_poly.entity_id
_entity_poly.type
_entity_poly.pdbx_seq_one_letter_code
_entity_poly.pdbx_strand_id
1 'polypeptide(L)'
;MDISVNLGNISLKNPFMPASGTFGYGLEYKDFGDLSKLGAIVTKGISLNPKKGNKPPRICEVKGGMINSIGLENVGIEAFCDKLKELENIDTVIVCNFFGNTFDEYISVAEKLNSLKRVDVLEVNISCPNVKEGGICFGTDERMISELIGELRKVVNKPLWVKLTPNVSDVSKIAIVSEKSGADAIVVANTYTAMSVDITTRRPKIKNIYGGMSGPAIK
;
A
#
# COMPACT_ATOMS: atom_id res chain seq x y z
N MET A 1 27.38 -0.57 -13.75
CA MET A 1 26.45 -1.70 -13.95
C MET A 1 25.08 -1.09 -14.16
N ASP A 2 24.42 -1.40 -15.28
CA ASP A 2 23.03 -1.01 -15.50
C ASP A 2 22.14 -1.96 -14.69
N ILE A 3 21.28 -1.38 -13.86
CA ILE A 3 20.33 -2.11 -13.02
C ILE A 3 18.89 -1.68 -13.29
N SER A 4 18.64 -1.01 -14.42
CA SER A 4 17.30 -0.64 -14.85
C SER A 4 16.41 -1.87 -15.07
N VAL A 5 15.11 -1.71 -14.81
CA VAL A 5 14.13 -2.80 -14.93
C VAL A 5 12.83 -2.30 -15.55
N ASN A 6 12.12 -3.17 -16.26
CA ASN A 6 10.77 -2.92 -16.76
C ASN A 6 9.77 -3.74 -15.93
N LEU A 7 8.73 -3.08 -15.42
CA LEU A 7 7.59 -3.69 -14.74
C LEU A 7 6.33 -3.42 -15.56
N GLY A 8 5.97 -4.39 -16.41
CA GLY A 8 4.97 -4.18 -17.45
C GLY A 8 5.40 -3.05 -18.37
N ASN A 9 4.58 -2.00 -18.46
CA ASN A 9 4.82 -0.83 -19.30
C ASN A 9 5.56 0.32 -18.59
N ILE A 10 6.08 0.10 -17.39
CA ILE A 10 6.82 1.08 -16.61
C ILE A 10 8.31 0.75 -16.61
N SER A 11 9.14 1.70 -17.04
CA SER A 11 10.59 1.61 -16.93
C SER A 11 11.08 2.30 -15.66
N LEU A 12 11.87 1.59 -14.87
CA LEU A 12 12.50 2.10 -13.65
C LEU A 12 14.01 2.18 -13.83
N LYS A 13 14.62 3.26 -13.34
CA LYS A 13 16.08 3.47 -13.36
C LYS A 13 16.84 2.38 -12.59
N ASN A 14 16.18 1.79 -11.60
CA ASN A 14 16.67 0.72 -10.75
C ASN A 14 15.47 0.03 -10.05
N PRO A 15 15.64 -1.15 -9.42
CA PRO A 15 14.53 -1.86 -8.79
C PRO A 15 14.20 -1.35 -7.37
N PHE A 16 14.90 -0.33 -6.86
CA PHE A 16 14.74 0.11 -5.48
C PHE A 16 13.63 1.15 -5.37
N MET A 17 12.63 0.83 -4.56
CA MET A 17 11.55 1.74 -4.19
C MET A 17 11.19 1.53 -2.72
N PRO A 18 10.98 2.59 -1.93
CA PRO A 18 10.49 2.47 -0.57
C PRO A 18 9.08 1.88 -0.54
N ALA A 19 8.80 0.99 0.40
CA ALA A 19 7.47 0.40 0.52
C ALA A 19 6.43 1.41 1.03
N SER A 20 5.19 1.33 0.52
CA SER A 20 4.10 2.18 1.00
C SER A 20 3.99 2.17 2.53
N GLY A 21 3.88 3.36 3.12
CA GLY A 21 3.75 3.55 4.55
C GLY A 21 5.05 3.65 5.33
N THR A 22 6.20 3.44 4.69
CA THR A 22 7.54 3.61 5.28
C THR A 22 8.22 4.92 4.88
N PHE A 23 7.73 5.57 3.82
CA PHE A 23 8.39 6.72 3.19
C PHE A 23 7.48 7.95 3.07
N GLY A 24 6.44 8.04 3.90
CA GLY A 24 5.49 9.17 3.87
C GLY A 24 4.90 9.39 2.48
N TYR A 25 5.02 10.60 1.98
CA TYR A 25 4.70 10.98 0.59
C TYR A 25 5.98 11.29 -0.21
N GLY A 26 7.15 10.84 0.26
CA GLY A 26 8.47 11.12 -0.30
C GLY A 26 9.07 12.44 0.18
N LEU A 27 8.23 13.47 0.35
CA LEU A 27 8.65 14.84 0.72
C LEU A 27 9.42 14.88 2.05
N GLU A 28 9.04 14.04 3.01
CA GLU A 28 9.64 13.96 4.33
C GLU A 28 11.11 13.52 4.31
N TYR A 29 11.56 12.97 3.18
CA TYR A 29 12.91 12.44 3.00
C TYR A 29 13.79 13.29 2.08
N LYS A 30 13.31 14.44 1.61
CA LYS A 30 14.06 15.37 0.72
C LYS A 30 15.41 15.79 1.31
N ASP A 31 15.48 15.96 2.64
CA ASP A 31 16.70 16.40 3.31
C ASP A 31 17.70 15.26 3.57
N PHE A 32 17.30 14.01 3.37
CA PHE A 32 18.11 12.82 3.65
C PHE A 32 18.68 12.16 2.39
N GLY A 33 18.23 12.57 1.20
CA GLY A 33 18.73 12.02 -0.06
C GLY A 33 18.08 12.61 -1.30
N ASP A 34 18.71 12.33 -2.44
CA ASP A 34 18.22 12.73 -3.76
C ASP A 34 17.12 11.76 -4.23
N LEU A 35 15.89 12.23 -4.16
CA LEU A 35 14.71 11.46 -4.55
C LEU A 35 14.75 11.01 -6.01
N SER A 36 15.44 11.74 -6.90
CA SER A 36 15.55 11.43 -8.34
C SER A 36 16.34 10.14 -8.65
N LYS A 37 17.05 9.61 -7.65
CA LYS A 37 17.83 8.37 -7.74
C LYS A 37 17.03 7.11 -7.45
N LEU A 38 15.83 7.22 -6.90
CA LEU A 38 14.97 6.07 -6.65
C LEU A 38 14.40 5.52 -7.98
N GLY A 39 14.15 4.22 -8.03
CA GLY A 39 13.39 3.63 -9.13
C GLY A 39 11.96 4.16 -9.13
N ALA A 40 11.33 4.14 -7.95
CA ALA A 40 10.02 4.72 -7.71
C ALA A 40 9.87 5.23 -6.27
N ILE A 41 8.92 6.14 -6.05
CA ILE A 41 8.40 6.51 -4.73
C ILE A 41 7.01 5.89 -4.61
N VAL A 42 6.83 5.00 -3.62
CA VAL A 42 5.52 4.47 -3.27
C VAL A 42 4.94 5.26 -2.10
N THR A 43 3.88 6.02 -2.35
CA THR A 43 3.31 6.90 -1.33
C THR A 43 2.58 6.11 -0.24
N LYS A 44 2.37 6.75 0.91
CA LYS A 44 1.41 6.30 1.91
C LYS A 44 0.05 6.04 1.25
N GLY A 45 -0.58 4.93 1.64
CA GLY A 45 -1.94 4.61 1.22
C GLY A 45 -2.91 5.76 1.46
N ILE A 46 -3.61 6.17 0.41
CA ILE A 46 -4.59 7.25 0.46
C ILE A 46 -6.02 6.71 0.38
N SER A 47 -6.93 7.33 1.13
CA SER A 47 -8.37 7.10 1.07
C SER A 47 -9.10 8.35 0.59
N LEU A 48 -10.39 8.22 0.32
CA LEU A 48 -11.23 9.34 -0.11
C LEU A 48 -11.19 10.49 0.90
N ASN A 49 -11.41 10.16 2.17
CA ASN A 49 -11.39 11.09 3.28
C ASN A 49 -10.15 10.88 4.18
N PRO A 50 -9.71 11.92 4.92
CA PRO A 50 -8.61 11.78 5.88
C PRO A 50 -8.91 10.73 6.96
N LYS A 51 -7.87 10.01 7.40
CA LYS A 51 -7.97 9.06 8.53
C LYS A 51 -6.95 9.41 9.60
N LYS A 52 -7.40 9.42 10.86
CA LYS A 52 -6.55 9.68 12.05
C LYS A 52 -5.67 8.50 12.46
N GLY A 53 -5.96 7.30 11.95
CA GLY A 53 -5.30 6.07 12.38
C GLY A 53 -5.74 5.56 13.76
N ASN A 54 -5.09 4.48 14.20
CA ASN A 54 -5.40 3.79 15.45
C ASN A 54 -4.88 4.57 16.67
N LYS A 55 -5.29 4.23 17.89
CA LYS A 55 -4.73 4.89 19.09
C LYS A 55 -3.31 4.39 19.38
N PRO A 56 -2.37 5.25 19.86
CA PRO A 56 -1.06 4.80 20.32
C PRO A 56 -1.14 3.94 21.60
N PRO A 57 -0.12 3.12 21.89
CA PRO A 57 1.06 2.83 21.07
C PRO A 57 0.72 2.03 19.80
N ARG A 58 1.24 2.52 18.65
CA ARG A 58 0.97 1.95 17.31
C ARG A 58 2.08 1.04 16.80
N ILE A 59 3.26 1.06 17.42
CA ILE A 59 4.43 0.31 16.98
C ILE A 59 5.13 -0.33 18.17
N CYS A 60 5.80 -1.45 17.94
CA CYS A 60 6.78 -1.99 18.86
C CYS A 60 7.85 -2.77 18.10
N GLU A 61 9.08 -2.73 18.61
CA GLU A 61 10.19 -3.53 18.10
C GLU A 61 10.03 -4.99 18.55
N VAL A 62 10.43 -5.91 17.66
CA VAL A 62 10.57 -7.33 17.95
C VAL A 62 11.87 -7.86 17.33
N LYS A 63 12.30 -9.07 17.71
CA LYS A 63 13.52 -9.66 17.15
C LYS A 63 13.38 -9.78 15.63
N GLY A 64 14.31 -9.15 14.89
CA GLY A 64 14.34 -9.20 13.43
C GLY A 64 13.24 -8.38 12.75
N GLY A 65 12.65 -7.38 13.41
CA GLY A 65 11.69 -6.49 12.76
C GLY A 65 10.86 -5.64 13.70
N MET A 66 9.66 -5.29 13.26
CA MET A 66 8.71 -4.49 14.04
C MET A 66 7.27 -4.89 13.75
N ILE A 67 6.41 -4.70 14.76
CA ILE A 67 4.96 -4.80 14.62
C ILE A 67 4.38 -3.39 14.56
N ASN A 68 3.52 -3.12 13.59
CA ASN A 68 2.81 -1.85 13.45
C ASN A 68 1.29 -2.03 13.35
N SER A 69 0.56 -1.05 13.87
CA SER A 69 -0.89 -0.93 13.78
C SER A 69 -1.21 0.55 13.61
N ILE A 70 -0.82 1.12 12.47
CA ILE A 70 -1.01 2.57 12.20
C ILE A 70 -2.49 2.91 12.00
N GLY A 71 -3.28 2.00 11.42
CA GLY A 71 -4.69 2.24 11.11
C GLY A 71 -4.91 3.10 9.86
N LEU A 72 -3.99 3.01 8.90
CA LEU A 72 -4.06 3.69 7.60
C LEU A 72 -4.23 5.22 7.73
N GLU A 73 -3.59 5.82 8.74
CA GLU A 73 -3.52 7.27 8.88
C GLU A 73 -3.02 7.91 7.59
N ASN A 74 -3.79 8.87 7.07
CA ASN A 74 -3.51 9.56 5.83
C ASN A 74 -4.30 10.87 5.72
N VAL A 75 -3.86 11.75 4.83
CA VAL A 75 -4.40 13.11 4.66
C VAL A 75 -5.68 13.19 3.81
N GLY A 76 -6.16 12.09 3.25
CA GLY A 76 -7.24 12.10 2.26
C GLY A 76 -6.78 12.58 0.88
N ILE A 77 -7.53 12.23 -0.16
CA ILE A 77 -7.10 12.49 -1.55
C ILE A 77 -7.01 13.98 -1.88
N GLU A 78 -7.86 14.82 -1.30
CA GLU A 78 -7.88 16.26 -1.58
C GLU A 78 -6.58 16.94 -1.15
N ALA A 79 -6.16 16.74 0.10
CA ALA A 79 -4.89 17.28 0.60
C ALA A 79 -3.67 16.59 -0.02
N PHE A 80 -3.83 15.35 -0.50
CA PHE A 80 -2.76 14.64 -1.20
C PHE A 80 -2.43 15.26 -2.56
N CYS A 81 -3.41 15.84 -3.25
CA CYS A 81 -3.18 16.55 -4.51
C CYS A 81 -2.15 17.69 -4.38
N ASP A 82 -2.15 18.41 -3.25
CA ASP A 82 -1.17 19.48 -3.02
C ASP A 82 0.24 18.93 -2.80
N LYS A 83 0.37 17.82 -2.06
CA LYS A 83 1.66 17.12 -1.89
C LYS A 83 2.21 16.58 -3.22
N LEU A 84 1.32 16.12 -4.10
CA LEU A 84 1.70 15.63 -5.44
C LEU A 84 2.32 16.74 -6.31
N LYS A 85 1.86 17.99 -6.20
CA LYS A 85 2.46 19.14 -6.90
C LYS A 85 3.93 19.33 -6.51
N GLU A 86 4.27 19.09 -5.25
CA GLU A 86 5.66 19.19 -4.77
C GLU A 86 6.60 18.07 -5.27
N LEU A 87 6.03 17.03 -5.90
CA LEU A 87 6.74 15.93 -6.54
C LEU A 87 6.78 16.11 -8.08
N GLU A 88 6.19 17.17 -8.62
CA GLU A 88 5.99 17.32 -10.06
C GLU A 88 7.31 17.38 -10.85
N ASN A 89 8.32 18.02 -10.28
CA ASN A 89 9.65 18.18 -10.89
C ASN A 89 10.65 17.08 -10.49
N ILE A 90 10.23 16.06 -9.74
CA ILE A 90 11.10 14.96 -9.37
C ILE A 90 11.03 13.91 -10.47
N ASP A 91 12.14 13.68 -11.16
CA ASP A 91 12.29 12.64 -12.18
C ASP A 91 12.36 11.25 -11.52
N THR A 92 11.21 10.72 -11.09
CA THR A 92 11.07 9.40 -10.44
C THR A 92 9.65 8.91 -10.62
N VAL A 93 9.45 7.62 -10.85
CA VAL A 93 8.08 7.06 -10.97
C VAL A 93 7.34 7.22 -9.64
N ILE A 94 6.11 7.75 -9.68
CA ILE A 94 5.25 7.90 -8.51
C ILE A 94 4.17 6.83 -8.53
N VAL A 95 4.28 5.93 -7.57
CA VAL A 95 3.30 4.87 -7.31
C VAL A 95 2.41 5.33 -6.16
N CYS A 96 1.13 5.57 -6.46
CA CYS A 96 0.16 5.98 -5.45
C CYS A 96 -0.53 4.76 -4.85
N ASN A 97 -0.16 4.41 -3.62
CA ASN A 97 -0.91 3.40 -2.87
C ASN A 97 -2.28 3.97 -2.49
N PHE A 98 -3.34 3.18 -2.62
CA PHE A 98 -4.68 3.58 -2.21
C PHE A 98 -5.51 2.41 -1.67
N PHE A 99 -6.57 2.76 -0.95
CA PHE A 99 -7.52 1.79 -0.39
C PHE A 99 -8.90 2.42 -0.18
N GLY A 100 -9.91 1.57 -0.05
CA GLY A 100 -11.28 1.91 0.32
C GLY A 100 -11.85 0.93 1.35
N ASN A 101 -12.99 1.27 1.95
CA ASN A 101 -13.77 0.38 2.82
C ASN A 101 -14.89 -0.33 2.04
N THR A 102 -15.33 0.23 0.91
CA THR A 102 -16.34 -0.32 0.00
C THR A 102 -15.83 -0.29 -1.45
N PHE A 103 -16.46 -1.05 -2.35
CA PHE A 103 -16.18 -1.00 -3.79
C PHE A 103 -16.24 0.44 -4.32
N ASP A 104 -17.31 1.17 -3.99
CA ASP A 104 -17.50 2.55 -4.43
C ASP A 104 -16.38 3.48 -3.93
N GLU A 105 -15.89 3.28 -2.71
CA GLU A 105 -14.74 4.04 -2.21
C GLU A 105 -13.46 3.71 -2.99
N TYR A 106 -13.20 2.43 -3.29
CA TYR A 106 -12.05 2.04 -4.11
C TYR A 106 -12.12 2.69 -5.50
N ILE A 107 -13.27 2.60 -6.16
CA ILE A 107 -13.50 3.15 -7.51
C ILE A 107 -13.34 4.68 -7.48
N SER A 108 -13.98 5.36 -6.52
CA SER A 108 -13.91 6.83 -6.40
C SER A 108 -12.49 7.35 -6.18
N VAL A 109 -11.70 6.66 -5.34
CA VAL A 109 -10.30 7.03 -5.11
C VAL A 109 -9.46 6.76 -6.36
N ALA A 110 -9.68 5.62 -7.02
CA ALA A 110 -8.98 5.25 -8.24
C ALA A 110 -9.26 6.23 -9.39
N GLU A 111 -10.51 6.65 -9.63
CA GLU A 111 -10.88 7.64 -10.64
C GLU A 111 -10.15 8.97 -10.43
N LYS A 112 -10.20 9.48 -9.19
CA LYS A 112 -9.50 10.72 -8.83
C LYS A 112 -8.00 10.59 -9.07
N LEU A 113 -7.34 9.52 -8.59
CA LEU A 113 -5.91 9.30 -8.81
C LEU A 113 -5.56 9.12 -10.30
N ASN A 114 -6.41 8.42 -11.05
CA ASN A 114 -6.22 8.18 -12.48
C ASN A 114 -6.20 9.51 -13.27
N SER A 115 -7.01 10.49 -12.86
CA SER A 115 -7.03 11.82 -13.48
C SER A 115 -5.79 12.69 -13.19
N LEU A 116 -5.02 12.38 -12.15
CA LEU A 116 -3.87 13.20 -11.73
C LEU A 116 -2.65 12.89 -12.59
N LYS A 117 -2.20 13.83 -13.41
CA LYS A 117 -1.06 13.65 -14.33
C LYS A 117 0.19 13.11 -13.64
N ARG A 118 0.47 13.54 -12.41
CA ARG A 118 1.70 13.17 -11.69
C ARG A 118 1.70 11.77 -11.08
N VAL A 119 0.56 11.08 -11.10
CA VAL A 119 0.46 9.67 -10.70
C VAL A 119 0.82 8.81 -11.90
N ASP A 120 1.92 8.08 -11.82
CA ASP A 120 2.39 7.21 -12.90
C ASP A 120 1.77 5.81 -12.78
N VAL A 121 1.60 5.32 -11.55
CA VAL A 121 1.08 3.99 -11.23
C VAL A 121 0.10 4.07 -10.06
N LEU A 122 -0.98 3.29 -10.10
CA LEU A 122 -1.88 3.09 -8.97
C LEU A 122 -1.56 1.74 -8.32
N GLU A 123 -1.28 1.72 -7.02
CA GLU A 123 -1.11 0.49 -6.23
C GLU A 123 -2.33 0.28 -5.33
N VAL A 124 -3.24 -0.63 -5.71
CA VAL A 124 -4.39 -0.96 -4.88
C VAL A 124 -3.97 -1.87 -3.73
N ASN A 125 -4.26 -1.45 -2.50
CA ASN A 125 -4.02 -2.24 -1.30
C ASN A 125 -5.29 -3.00 -0.90
N ILE A 126 -5.34 -4.28 -1.25
CA ILE A 126 -6.47 -5.17 -0.90
C ILE A 126 -6.25 -5.92 0.43
N SER A 127 -5.21 -5.58 1.19
CA SER A 127 -4.86 -6.27 2.42
C SER A 127 -5.64 -5.80 3.65
N CYS A 128 -6.44 -4.74 3.54
CA CYS A 128 -7.08 -4.09 4.68
C CYS A 128 -8.25 -4.92 5.25
N PRO A 129 -8.15 -5.41 6.49
CA PRO A 129 -9.19 -6.23 7.11
C PRO A 129 -10.18 -5.33 7.86
N ASN A 130 -11.06 -4.60 7.14
CA ASN A 130 -12.12 -3.82 7.80
C ASN A 130 -13.42 -4.62 7.95
N VAL A 131 -13.31 -5.84 8.46
CA VAL A 131 -14.46 -6.72 8.81
C VAL A 131 -15.30 -6.15 9.95
N LYS A 132 -14.73 -5.27 10.77
CA LYS A 132 -15.41 -4.72 11.96
C LYS A 132 -16.57 -3.78 11.66
N GLU A 133 -16.67 -3.24 10.44
CA GLU A 133 -17.78 -2.38 10.00
C GLU A 133 -18.70 -3.07 8.98
N GLY A 134 -18.69 -4.42 8.91
CA GLY A 134 -19.42 -5.17 7.88
C GLY A 134 -18.71 -5.21 6.52
N GLY A 135 -17.45 -4.75 6.46
CA GLY A 135 -16.63 -4.84 5.27
C GLY A 135 -16.22 -6.27 4.94
N ILE A 136 -16.17 -6.60 3.66
CA ILE A 136 -15.82 -7.94 3.21
C ILE A 136 -14.29 -8.10 3.18
N CYS A 137 -13.76 -9.29 3.48
CA CYS A 137 -12.32 -9.57 3.34
C CYS A 137 -11.93 -9.64 1.86
N PHE A 138 -11.75 -8.49 1.22
CA PHE A 138 -11.33 -8.40 -0.18
C PHE A 138 -10.10 -9.26 -0.43
N GLY A 139 -9.10 -9.24 0.46
CA GLY A 139 -7.84 -9.94 0.25
C GLY A 139 -7.87 -11.47 0.40
N THR A 140 -9.01 -12.13 0.61
CA THR A 140 -9.06 -13.59 0.79
C THR A 140 -10.11 -14.31 -0.05
N ASP A 141 -11.03 -13.58 -0.68
CA ASP A 141 -12.07 -14.16 -1.55
C ASP A 141 -11.74 -13.86 -3.02
N GLU A 142 -11.43 -14.92 -3.78
CA GLU A 142 -11.07 -14.83 -5.19
C GLU A 142 -12.14 -14.10 -6.04
N ARG A 143 -13.43 -14.29 -5.74
CA ARG A 143 -14.51 -13.64 -6.51
C ARG A 143 -14.50 -12.14 -6.30
N MET A 144 -14.36 -11.71 -5.05
CA MET A 144 -14.31 -10.29 -4.72
C MET A 144 -13.06 -9.60 -5.24
N ILE A 145 -11.91 -10.29 -5.19
CA ILE A 145 -10.66 -9.79 -5.79
C ILE A 145 -10.89 -9.55 -7.28
N SER A 146 -11.46 -10.55 -7.96
CA SER A 146 -11.72 -10.47 -9.39
C SER A 146 -12.68 -9.33 -9.74
N GLU A 147 -13.77 -9.20 -8.98
CA GLU A 147 -14.75 -8.15 -9.17
C GLU A 147 -14.13 -6.77 -8.92
N LEU A 148 -13.41 -6.58 -7.81
CA LEU A 148 -12.80 -5.30 -7.45
C LEU A 148 -11.79 -4.86 -8.50
N ILE A 149 -10.87 -5.75 -8.89
CA ILE A 149 -9.85 -5.43 -9.89
C ILE A 149 -10.51 -5.19 -11.25
N GLY A 150 -11.53 -5.98 -11.61
CA GLY A 150 -12.29 -5.78 -12.84
C GLY A 150 -12.98 -4.42 -12.90
N GLU A 151 -13.65 -3.98 -11.82
CA GLU A 151 -14.27 -2.65 -11.75
C GLU A 151 -13.23 -1.53 -11.77
N LEU A 152 -12.13 -1.68 -11.03
CA LEU A 152 -11.01 -0.73 -11.07
C LEU A 152 -10.44 -0.59 -12.49
N ARG A 153 -10.31 -1.71 -13.21
CA ARG A 153 -9.74 -1.70 -14.56
C ARG A 153 -10.61 -0.94 -15.56
N LYS A 154 -11.93 -0.86 -15.36
CA LYS A 154 -12.85 -0.08 -16.21
C LYS A 154 -12.63 1.43 -16.10
N VAL A 155 -12.17 1.91 -14.94
CA VAL A 155 -12.02 3.35 -14.65
C VAL A 155 -10.57 3.83 -14.64
N VAL A 156 -9.62 2.92 -14.41
CA VAL A 156 -8.19 3.22 -14.46
C VAL A 156 -7.68 2.90 -15.86
N ASN A 157 -6.88 3.77 -16.46
CA ASN A 157 -6.17 3.52 -17.73
C ASN A 157 -4.65 3.54 -17.59
N LYS A 158 -4.14 3.88 -16.41
CA LYS A 158 -2.73 3.78 -16.02
C LYS A 158 -2.39 2.39 -15.48
N PRO A 159 -1.10 2.03 -15.33
CA PRO A 159 -0.69 0.80 -14.69
C PRO A 159 -1.31 0.63 -13.30
N LEU A 160 -1.93 -0.53 -13.07
CA LEU A 160 -2.60 -0.93 -11.85
C LEU A 160 -1.85 -2.08 -11.21
N TRP A 161 -1.17 -1.79 -10.11
CA TRP A 161 -0.45 -2.78 -9.30
C TRP A 161 -1.34 -3.23 -8.14
N VAL A 162 -1.31 -4.52 -7.82
CA VAL A 162 -2.15 -5.08 -6.74
C VAL A 162 -1.26 -5.58 -5.61
N LYS A 163 -1.41 -5.00 -4.42
CA LYS A 163 -0.64 -5.36 -3.23
C LYS A 163 -1.34 -6.41 -2.38
N LEU A 164 -0.72 -7.58 -2.29
CA LEU A 164 -1.32 -8.77 -1.70
C LEU A 164 -1.04 -8.90 -0.21
N THR A 165 -2.02 -9.43 0.51
CA THR A 165 -1.83 -9.89 1.88
C THR A 165 -1.10 -11.25 1.87
N PRO A 166 -0.12 -11.47 2.77
CA PRO A 166 0.46 -12.81 2.95
C PRO A 166 -0.38 -13.68 3.90
N ASN A 167 -1.44 -13.14 4.51
CA ASN A 167 -2.23 -13.81 5.55
C ASN A 167 -3.31 -14.74 4.95
N VAL A 168 -2.88 -15.60 4.03
CA VAL A 168 -3.72 -16.52 3.25
C VAL A 168 -3.04 -17.88 3.19
N SER A 169 -3.80 -18.94 2.92
CA SER A 169 -3.21 -20.29 2.77
C SER A 169 -2.31 -20.39 1.54
N ASP A 170 -2.65 -19.68 0.46
CA ASP A 170 -1.91 -19.72 -0.80
C ASP A 170 -2.01 -18.37 -1.52
N VAL A 171 -0.91 -17.60 -1.48
CA VAL A 171 -0.85 -16.27 -2.11
C VAL A 171 -0.81 -16.37 -3.65
N SER A 172 -0.40 -17.51 -4.21
CA SER A 172 -0.29 -17.68 -5.67
C SER A 172 -1.65 -17.64 -6.34
N LYS A 173 -2.69 -18.20 -5.70
CA LYS A 173 -4.08 -18.16 -6.20
C LYS A 173 -4.59 -16.73 -6.33
N ILE A 174 -4.32 -15.91 -5.31
CA ILE A 174 -4.72 -14.51 -5.29
C ILE A 174 -3.97 -13.72 -6.37
N ALA A 175 -2.68 -14.01 -6.56
CA ALA A 175 -1.89 -13.38 -7.62
C ALA A 175 -2.43 -13.72 -9.01
N ILE A 176 -2.73 -15.01 -9.28
CA ILE A 176 -3.29 -15.47 -10.56
C ILE A 176 -4.64 -14.82 -10.83
N VAL A 177 -5.52 -14.75 -9.83
CA VAL A 177 -6.83 -14.09 -9.96
C VAL A 177 -6.64 -12.61 -10.24
N SER A 178 -5.74 -11.94 -9.52
CA SER A 178 -5.48 -10.52 -9.70
C SER A 178 -4.98 -10.19 -11.12
N GLU A 179 -4.05 -10.99 -11.64
CA GLU A 179 -3.55 -10.90 -13.01
C GLU A 179 -4.69 -11.08 -14.02
N LYS A 180 -5.46 -12.17 -13.90
CA LYS A 180 -6.59 -12.47 -14.82
C LYS A 180 -7.66 -11.38 -14.85
N SER A 181 -7.81 -10.64 -13.76
CA SER A 181 -8.79 -9.57 -13.63
C SER A 181 -8.28 -8.20 -14.10
N GLY A 182 -7.01 -8.09 -14.50
CA GLY A 182 -6.45 -6.90 -15.15
C GLY A 182 -5.36 -6.17 -14.36
N ALA A 183 -4.74 -6.81 -13.36
CA ALA A 183 -3.55 -6.27 -12.72
C ALA A 183 -2.35 -6.28 -13.67
N ASP A 184 -1.63 -5.17 -13.76
CA ASP A 184 -0.40 -5.04 -14.56
C ASP A 184 0.85 -5.55 -13.82
N ALA A 185 0.81 -5.54 -12.48
CA ALA A 185 1.84 -6.14 -11.64
C ALA A 185 1.29 -6.54 -10.28
N ILE A 186 1.99 -7.45 -9.61
CA ILE A 186 1.66 -7.95 -8.27
C ILE A 186 2.76 -7.51 -7.30
N VAL A 187 2.36 -6.93 -6.16
CA VAL A 187 3.26 -6.49 -5.10
C VAL A 187 3.11 -7.43 -3.91
N VAL A 188 4.16 -8.22 -3.64
CA VAL A 188 4.20 -9.21 -2.56
C VAL A 188 5.35 -8.88 -1.60
N ALA A 189 5.13 -8.78 -0.28
CA ALA A 189 3.88 -8.89 0.47
C ALA A 189 3.59 -7.62 1.28
N ASN A 190 2.33 -7.47 1.69
CA ASN A 190 2.01 -6.67 2.87
C ASN A 190 2.50 -7.39 4.16
N THR A 191 2.21 -6.84 5.33
CA THR A 191 2.71 -7.37 6.61
C THR A 191 1.97 -8.63 7.10
N TYR A 192 2.66 -9.48 7.86
CA TYR A 192 2.11 -10.68 8.51
C TYR A 192 1.42 -10.34 9.82
N THR A 193 0.29 -10.97 10.15
CA THR A 193 -0.41 -10.72 11.41
C THR A 193 0.40 -11.26 12.58
N ALA A 194 0.65 -10.41 13.58
CA ALA A 194 1.41 -10.78 14.77
C ALA A 194 0.93 -10.02 16.01
N MET A 195 1.32 -10.54 17.18
CA MET A 195 1.14 -9.92 18.48
C MET A 195 2.45 -10.04 19.27
N SER A 196 2.84 -8.96 19.95
CA SER A 196 3.88 -9.01 20.96
C SER A 196 3.27 -8.76 22.32
N VAL A 197 3.62 -9.62 23.28
CA VAL A 197 3.18 -9.53 24.68
C VAL A 197 4.33 -9.03 25.54
N ASP A 198 4.05 -8.08 26.42
CA ASP A 198 4.95 -7.69 27.50
C ASP A 198 4.79 -8.70 28.66
N ILE A 199 5.87 -9.41 29.00
CA ILE A 199 5.83 -10.50 29.98
C ILE A 199 5.59 -10.03 31.41
N THR A 200 5.94 -8.79 31.73
CA THR A 200 5.82 -8.21 33.08
C THR A 200 4.38 -7.79 33.33
N THR A 201 3.80 -7.04 32.39
CA THR A 201 2.42 -6.54 32.47
C THR A 201 1.38 -7.54 31.98
N ARG A 202 1.81 -8.59 31.27
CA ARG A 202 0.98 -9.60 30.59
C ARG A 202 -0.04 -8.97 29.63
N ARG A 203 0.34 -7.85 29.00
CA ARG A 203 -0.50 -7.09 28.06
C ARG A 203 0.16 -7.01 26.69
N PRO A 204 -0.63 -6.84 25.62
CA PRO A 204 -0.09 -6.54 24.30
C PRO A 204 0.72 -5.23 24.32
N LYS A 205 1.86 -5.22 23.62
CA LYS A 205 2.74 -4.04 23.53
C LYS A 205 2.15 -2.89 22.70
N ILE A 206 1.20 -3.19 21.82
CA ILE A 206 0.46 -2.22 21.01
C ILE A 206 -1.01 -2.17 21.41
N LYS A 207 -1.65 -1.00 21.26
CA LYS A 207 -3.02 -0.78 21.73
C LYS A 207 -4.05 -1.67 21.02
N ASN A 208 -3.81 -1.96 19.74
CA ASN A 208 -4.74 -2.73 18.91
C ASN A 208 -4.59 -4.24 19.06
N ILE A 209 -3.82 -4.72 20.06
CA ILE A 209 -3.55 -6.14 20.37
C ILE A 209 -2.70 -6.80 19.28
N TYR A 210 -3.24 -6.88 18.06
CA TYR A 210 -2.57 -7.37 16.86
C TYR A 210 -2.10 -6.23 15.97
N GLY A 211 -1.06 -6.51 15.18
CA GLY A 211 -0.54 -5.62 14.16
C GLY A 211 0.16 -6.39 13.06
N GLY A 212 0.68 -5.65 12.09
CA GLY A 212 1.48 -6.17 10.99
C GLY A 212 2.96 -6.24 11.34
N MET A 213 3.51 -7.45 11.32
CA MET A 213 4.94 -7.75 11.40
C MET A 213 5.62 -7.48 10.05
N SER A 214 6.76 -6.80 10.13
CA SER A 214 7.63 -6.48 9.00
C SER A 214 9.10 -6.56 9.43
N GLY A 215 10.02 -6.64 8.46
CA GLY A 215 11.46 -6.66 8.70
C GLY A 215 12.12 -7.99 8.31
N PRO A 216 13.43 -8.16 8.59
CA PRO A 216 14.20 -9.34 8.18
C PRO A 216 13.61 -10.70 8.59
N ALA A 217 12.81 -10.76 9.66
CA ALA A 217 12.21 -12.01 10.15
C ALA A 217 11.13 -12.60 9.23
N ILE A 218 10.65 -11.84 8.23
CA ILE A 218 9.61 -12.29 7.27
C ILE A 218 10.14 -12.40 5.84
N LYS A 219 11.46 -12.44 5.66
CA LYS A 219 12.11 -12.64 4.37
C LYS A 219 12.20 -14.11 4.00
#